data_AF-A0AAE1KAQ7-F1
#
_entry.id   AF-A0AAE1KAQ7-F1
#
_cell.length_a   1.000
_cell.length_b   1.000
_cell.length_c   1.000
_cell.angle_alpha   90.00
_cell.angle_beta   90.00
_cell.angle_gamma   90.00
#
_symmetry.space_group_name_H-M   'P 1'
#
loop_
_entity.id
_entity.type
_entity.pdbx_description
1 polymer ?
#
loop_
_entity_poly.entity_id
_entity_poly.type
_entity_poly.pdbx_seq_one_letter_code
_entity_poly.pdbx_strand_id
1 'polypeptide(L)' 'MASGSLKSILAAAVQGVTEARARIFGHVLNPTGKRSTHKLLRKKLIGEKVVQWYPYDIQRDDPLVMAQQEQE' A
#
# COMPACT_ATOMS: atom_id res chain seq x y z
N MET A 1 -23.68 33.96 -25.42
CA MET A 1 -23.77 33.89 -23.94
C MET A 1 -24.15 32.51 -23.37
N ALA A 2 -24.79 31.59 -24.12
CA ALA A 2 -25.23 30.29 -23.57
C ALA A 2 -24.15 29.18 -23.47
N SER A 3 -23.06 29.26 -24.25
CA SER A 3 -22.04 28.21 -24.29
C SER A 3 -21.15 28.14 -23.03
N GLY A 4 -21.04 29.23 -22.27
CA GLY A 4 -20.25 29.28 -21.04
C GLY A 4 -20.92 28.57 -19.85
N SER A 5 -22.25 28.67 -19.75
CA SER A 5 -23.05 28.02 -18.70
C SER A 5 -23.10 26.50 -18.88
N LEU A 6 -23.18 26.00 -20.11
CA LEU A 6 -23.14 24.56 -20.37
C LEU A 6 -21.79 23.94 -19.94
N LYS A 7 -20.68 24.66 -20.16
CA LYS A 7 -19.34 24.22 -19.78
C LYS A 7 -19.13 24.16 -18.27
N SER A 8 -19.70 25.11 -17.51
CA SER A 8 -19.57 25.09 -16.04
C SER A 8 -20.35 23.94 -15.40
N ILE A 9 -21.55 23.64 -15.91
CA ILE A 9 -22.36 22.49 -15.47
C ILE A 9 -21.63 21.17 -15.78
N LEU A 10 -21.05 21.06 -16.98
CA LEU A 10 -20.27 19.88 -17.36
C LEU A 10 -19.03 19.71 -16.46
N ALA A 11 -18.31 20.80 -16.16
CA ALA A 11 -17.14 20.75 -15.28
C ALA A 11 -17.50 20.29 -13.85
N ALA A 12 -18.63 20.77 -13.30
CA ALA A 12 -19.12 20.34 -12.00
C ALA A 12 -19.53 18.85 -11.99
N ALA A 13 -20.19 18.38 -13.06
CA ALA A 13 -20.54 16.97 -13.20
C ALA A 13 -19.29 16.07 -13.27
N VAL A 14 -18.25 16.50 -14.00
CA VAL A 14 -16.98 15.76 -14.11
C VAL A 14 -16.27 15.63 -12.75
N GLN A 15 -16.31 16.66 -11.91
CA GLN A 15 -15.77 16.57 -10.54
C GLN A 15 -16.51 15.51 -9.72
N GLY A 16 -17.85 15.49 -9.75
CA GLY A 16 -18.64 14.48 -9.05
C GLY A 16 -18.36 13.04 -9.52
N VAL A 17 -18.10 12.85 -10.82
CA VAL A 17 -17.72 11.54 -11.37
C VAL A 17 -16.39 11.05 -10.81
N THR A 18 -15.40 11.93 -10.65
CA THR A 18 -14.09 11.54 -10.09
C THR A 18 -14.19 11.11 -8.62
N GLU A 19 -15.05 11.76 -7.84
CA GLU A 19 -15.32 11.38 -6.45
C GLU A 19 -16.10 10.06 -6.37
N ALA A 20 -17.13 9.88 -7.21
CA ALA A 20 -17.89 8.65 -7.28
C ALA A 20 -16.99 7.46 -7.67
N ARG A 21 -16.12 7.64 -8.67
CA ARG A 21 -15.11 6.64 -9.05
C ARG A 21 -14.16 6.31 -7.90
N ALA A 22 -13.72 7.32 -7.15
CA ALA A 22 -12.85 7.12 -6.01
C ALA A 22 -13.52 6.28 -4.92
N ARG A 23 -14.81 6.53 -4.64
CA ARG A 23 -15.62 5.74 -3.69
C ARG A 23 -15.88 4.32 -4.17
N ILE A 24 -16.27 4.12 -5.43
CA ILE A 24 -16.62 2.80 -5.97
C ILE A 24 -15.41 1.86 -5.98
N PHE A 25 -14.25 2.36 -6.43
CA PHE A 25 -13.06 1.54 -6.63
C PHE A 25 -12.02 1.65 -5.50
N GLY A 26 -12.34 2.38 -4.43
CA GLY A 26 -11.43 2.59 -3.30
C GLY A 26 -10.16 3.37 -3.65
N HIS A 27 -10.22 4.27 -4.64
CA HIS A 27 -9.10 5.16 -4.93
C HIS A 27 -9.07 6.33 -3.94
N VAL A 28 -7.87 6.74 -3.53
CA VAL A 28 -7.69 7.93 -2.69
C VAL A 28 -7.57 9.17 -3.57
N LEU A 29 -8.51 10.12 -3.42
CA LEU A 29 -8.50 11.40 -4.13
C LEU A 29 -7.81 12.47 -3.27
N ASN A 30 -6.90 13.24 -3.87
CA ASN A 30 -6.15 14.30 -3.20
C ASN A 30 -6.29 15.62 -3.96
N PRO A 31 -7.34 16.41 -3.69
CA PRO A 31 -7.61 17.64 -4.43
C PRO A 31 -6.55 18.72 -4.18
N THR A 32 -5.88 18.67 -3.02
CA THR A 32 -4.84 19.62 -2.61
C THR A 32 -3.49 19.35 -3.29
N GLY A 33 -3.30 18.17 -3.89
CA GLY A 33 -2.06 17.79 -4.59
C GLY A 33 -0.81 17.66 -3.71
N LYS A 34 -0.92 17.86 -2.39
CA LYS A 34 0.20 17.73 -1.44
C LYS A 34 0.65 16.28 -1.34
N ARG A 35 1.94 16.05 -1.04
CA ARG A 35 2.44 14.69 -0.86
C ARG A 35 1.71 14.01 0.31
N SER A 36 1.04 12.90 0.03
CA SER A 36 0.42 12.03 1.03
C SER A 36 1.27 10.77 1.25
N THR A 37 1.13 10.16 2.41
CA THR A 37 1.81 8.91 2.78
C THR A 37 1.30 7.67 2.03
N HIS A 38 0.29 7.84 1.15
CA HIS A 38 -0.33 6.75 0.38
C HIS A 38 0.67 5.97 -0.49
N LYS A 39 1.75 6.62 -0.96
CA LYS A 39 2.84 5.95 -1.70
C LYS A 39 3.61 4.95 -0.83
N LEU A 40 3.75 5.21 0.47
CA LEU A 40 4.43 4.30 1.40
C LEU A 40 3.52 3.11 1.73
N LEU A 41 2.25 3.38 2.02
CA LEU A 41 1.27 2.36 2.42
C LEU A 41 0.95 1.35 1.30
N ARG A 42 1.03 1.76 0.03
CA ARG A 42 0.77 0.85 -1.11
C ARG A 42 1.94 -0.08 -1.46
N LYS A 43 3.10 0.09 -0.84
CA LYS A 43 4.23 -0.82 -1.04
C LYS A 43 3.90 -2.13 -0.33
N LYS A 44 4.02 -3.26 -1.04
CA LYS A 44 3.92 -4.58 -0.40
C LYS A 44 5.02 -4.70 0.66
N LEU A 45 4.69 -5.26 1.81
CA LEU A 45 5.67 -5.59 2.83
C LEU A 45 6.62 -6.67 2.27
N ILE A 46 7.92 -6.47 2.41
CA ILE A 46 8.96 -7.35 1.85
C ILE A 46 9.70 -8.10 2.98
N GLY A 47 9.40 -7.82 4.25
CA GLY A 47 10.15 -8.34 5.40
C GLY A 47 10.32 -9.86 5.40
N GLU A 48 9.22 -10.61 5.22
CA GLU A 48 9.26 -12.07 5.17
C GLU A 48 10.17 -12.60 4.05
N LYS A 49 10.06 -12.03 2.85
CA LYS A 49 10.92 -12.39 1.72
C LYS A 49 12.40 -12.08 1.98
N VAL A 50 12.69 -10.99 2.71
CA VAL A 50 14.07 -10.64 3.08
C VAL A 50 14.61 -11.59 4.15
N VAL A 51 13.79 -11.99 5.13
CA VAL A 51 14.20 -12.94 6.18
C VAL A 51 14.50 -14.32 5.59
N GLN A 52 13.74 -14.75 4.59
CA GLN A 52 13.97 -16.01 3.86
C GLN A 52 15.25 -16.03 3.01
N TRP A 53 16.09 -14.98 3.05
CA TRP A 53 17.37 -14.97 2.34
C TRP A 53 18.31 -16.08 2.81
N TYR A 54 18.32 -16.35 4.12
CA TYR A 54 19.04 -17.49 4.67
C TYR A 54 18.08 -18.66 4.88
N PRO A 55 18.47 -19.89 4.52
CA PRO A 55 17.68 -21.08 4.80
C PRO A 55 17.38 -21.20 6.29
N TYR A 56 16.27 -21.86 6.59
CA TYR A 56 15.91 -22.18 7.94
C TYR A 56 16.96 -23.09 8.59
N ASP A 57 17.43 -22.70 9.78
CA ASP A 57 18.40 -23.45 10.55
C ASP A 57 17.68 -24.47 11.44
N ILE A 58 17.62 -25.71 10.97
CA ILE A 58 16.95 -26.82 11.66
C ILE A 58 17.66 -27.20 12.98
N GLN A 59 18.93 -26.83 13.14
CA GLN A 59 19.70 -27.17 14.33
C GLN A 59 19.24 -26.40 15.57
N ARG A 60 18.60 -25.24 15.37
CA ARG A 60 18.05 -24.42 16.46
C ARG A 60 16.81 -25.02 17.13
N ASP A 61 16.13 -25.95 16.46
CA ASP A 61 14.90 -26.55 16.97
C ASP A 61 15.14 -27.88 17.67
N ASP A 62 16.30 -28.51 17.48
CA ASP A 62 16.60 -29.81 18.09
C ASP A 62 17.21 -29.60 19.50
N PRO A 63 16.47 -29.90 20.58
CA PRO A 63 16.91 -29.60 21.95
C PRO A 63 18.18 -30.34 22.35
N LEU A 64 18.49 -31.48 21.72
CA LEU A 64 19.73 -32.22 21.97
C LEU A 64 20.95 -31.52 21.39
N VAL A 65 20.82 -30.95 20.18
CA VAL A 65 21.89 -30.21 19.49
C VAL A 65 22.16 -28.89 20.21
N MET A 66 21.11 -28.19 20.62
CA MET A 66 21.21 -26.97 21.43
C MET A 66 21.93 -27.24 22.77
N ALA A 67 21.54 -28.31 23.49
CA ALA A 67 22.16 -28.67 24.77
C ALA A 67 23.64 -29.08 24.64
N GLN A 68 24.05 -29.65 23.50
CA GLN A 68 25.46 -29.95 23.22
C GLN A 68 26.28 -28.68 22.95
N GLN A 69 25.75 -27.74 22.16
CA GLN A 69 26.44 -26.48 21.86
C GLN A 69 26.61 -25.57 23.10
N GLU A 70 25.70 -25.65 24.08
CA GLU A 70 25.81 -24.88 25.33
C GLU A 70 26.85 -25.44 26.31
N GLN A 71 27.25 -26.71 26.17
CA GLN A 71 28.22 -27.37 27.05
C GLN A 71 29.68 -27.28 26.55
N GLU A 72 29.90 -27.00 25.26
CA GLU A 72 31.23 -26.69 24.69
C GLU A 72 31.65 -25.23 24.95
#